data_AF-A0A3S8V124-F1
#
_entry.id   AF-A0A3S8V124-F1
#
_cell.length_a   1.000
_cell.length_b   1.000
_cell.length_c   1.000
_cell.angle_alpha   90.00
_cell.angle_beta   90.00
_cell.angle_gamma   90.00
#
_symmetry.space_group_name_H-M   'P 1'
#
loop_
_entity.id
_entity.type
_entity.pdbx_description
1 polymer ?
#
loop_
_entity_poly.entity_id
_entity_poly.type
_entity_poly.pdbx_seq_one_letter_code
_entity_poly.pdbx_strand_id
1 'polypeptide(L)'
;MNIFYLMFFFMIIIMMCVLYMYKHMIFFLMLMEFVMLINLCILSLMLDMLGINIYLLMYYMVLVVCEAVLGLMLMVLLMRMCGIEYMKYINLKMW
;
A
#
# COMPACT_ATOMS: atom_id res chain seq x y z
N MET A 1 -17.19 14.34 10.30
CA MET A 1 -16.81 15.13 9.12
C MET A 1 -15.35 15.59 9.17
N ASN A 2 -14.92 16.37 10.17
CA ASN A 2 -13.56 16.93 10.18
C ASN A 2 -12.42 15.89 10.17
N ILE A 3 -12.58 14.79 10.93
CA ILE A 3 -11.61 13.69 10.96
C ILE A 3 -11.51 12.99 9.60
N PHE A 4 -12.63 12.71 8.94
CA PHE A 4 -12.62 12.10 7.61
C PHE A 4 -11.90 12.97 6.57
N TYR A 5 -12.11 14.29 6.59
CA TYR A 5 -11.37 15.22 5.72
C TYR A 5 -9.87 15.22 6.01
N LEU A 6 -9.47 15.17 7.29
CA LEU A 6 -8.06 15.06 7.68
C LEU A 6 -7.43 13.76 7.15
N MET A 7 -8.12 12.63 7.30
CA MET A 7 -7.63 11.34 6.80
C MET A 7 -7.52 11.31 5.28
N PHE A 8 -8.47 11.94 4.57
CA PHE A 8 -8.42 12.06 3.12
C PHE A 8 -7.24 12.93 2.66
N PHE A 9 -6.94 14.01 3.39
CA PHE A 9 -5.77 14.84 3.11
C PHE A 9 -4.46 14.07 3.31
N PHE A 10 -4.35 13.28 4.39
CA PHE A 10 -3.21 12.38 4.60
C PHE A 10 -3.05 11.35 3.48
N MET A 11 -4.14 10.77 2.99
CA MET A 11 -4.11 9.87 1.83
C MET A 11 -3.48 10.54 0.60
N ILE A 12 -3.92 11.76 0.27
CA ILE A 12 -3.41 12.49 -0.90
C ILE A 12 -1.90 12.73 -0.76
N ILE A 13 -1.43 13.15 0.41
CA ILE A 13 0.00 13.38 0.66
C ILE A 13 0.80 12.09 0.45
N ILE A 14 0.34 10.98 1.02
CA ILE A 14 1.06 9.71 0.94
C ILE A 14 1.09 9.21 -0.51
N MET A 15 -0.01 9.34 -1.25
CA MET A 15 -0.05 8.99 -2.67
C MET A 15 0.93 9.83 -3.50
N MET A 16 1.05 11.13 -3.20
CA MET A 16 2.05 11.98 -3.84
C MET A 16 3.48 11.54 -3.49
N CYS A 17 3.74 11.12 -2.25
CA CYS A 17 5.03 10.56 -1.86
C CYS A 17 5.34 9.24 -2.58
N VAL A 18 4.34 8.37 -2.77
CA VAL A 18 4.47 7.10 -3.52
C VAL A 18 4.94 7.38 -4.95
N LEU A 19 4.33 8.36 -5.62
CA LEU A 19 4.70 8.74 -6.99
C LEU A 19 6.14 9.26 -7.08
N TYR A 20 6.59 10.01 -6.08
CA TYR A 20 7.94 10.59 -6.08
C TYR A 20 9.04 9.55 -5.77
N MET A 21 8.75 8.59 -4.89
CA MET A 21 9.73 7.63 -4.37
C MET A 21 9.81 6.31 -5.15
N TYR A 22 9.19 6.24 -6.34
CA TYR A 22 9.10 5.03 -7.17
C TYR A 22 10.45 4.38 -7.51
N LYS A 23 11.57 5.11 -7.38
CA LYS A 23 12.91 4.56 -7.64
C LYS A 23 13.23 3.41 -6.68
N HIS A 24 12.96 3.56 -5.39
CA HIS A 24 13.31 2.53 -4.41
C HIS A 24 12.12 1.61 -4.11
N MET A 25 12.15 0.39 -4.64
CA MET A 25 11.07 -0.61 -4.47
C MET A 25 10.70 -0.86 -3.01
N ILE A 26 11.68 -0.86 -2.09
CA ILE A 26 11.43 -1.04 -0.64
C ILE A 26 10.61 0.11 -0.08
N PHE A 27 10.94 1.34 -0.49
CA PHE A 27 10.25 2.54 -0.02
C PHE A 27 8.82 2.59 -0.58
N PHE A 28 8.62 2.11 -1.80
CA PHE A 28 7.30 1.92 -2.40
C PHE A 28 6.45 0.91 -1.60
N LEU A 29 7.01 -0.25 -1.23
CA LEU A 29 6.31 -1.26 -0.42
C LEU A 29 5.89 -0.70 0.95
N MET A 30 6.80 0.00 1.64
CA MET A 30 6.49 0.66 2.93
C MET A 30 5.34 1.67 2.81
N LEU A 31 5.35 2.49 1.75
CA LEU A 31 4.29 3.47 1.55
C LEU A 31 2.94 2.82 1.21
N MET A 32 2.93 1.69 0.51
CA MET A 32 1.70 0.93 0.23
C MET A 32 1.09 0.35 1.51
N GLU A 33 1.88 -0.11 2.48
CA GLU A 33 1.36 -0.55 3.78
C GLU A 33 0.68 0.61 4.54
N PHE A 34 1.25 1.82 4.49
CA PHE A 34 0.64 3.01 5.09
C PHE A 34 -0.71 3.37 4.45
N VAL A 35 -0.85 3.20 3.13
CA VAL A 35 -2.13 3.38 2.43
C VAL A 35 -3.18 2.39 2.94
N MET A 36 -2.82 1.11 3.08
CA MET A 36 -3.76 0.08 3.54
C MET A 36 -4.22 0.32 4.98
N LEU A 37 -3.36 0.86 5.85
CA LEU A 37 -3.70 1.25 7.22
C LEU A 37 -4.67 2.43 7.28
N ILE A 38 -4.50 3.45 6.43
CA ILE A 38 -5.43 4.59 6.40
C ILE A 38 -6.79 4.15 5.88
N ASN A 39 -6.83 3.30 4.85
CA ASN A 39 -8.07 2.68 4.38
C ASN A 39 -8.75 1.85 5.48
N LEU A 40 -7.99 1.11 6.28
CA LEU A 40 -8.53 0.36 7.41
C LEU A 40 -9.24 1.26 8.42
N CYS A 41 -8.60 2.37 8.78
CA CYS A 41 -9.14 3.31 9.75
C CYS A 41 -10.38 4.06 9.22
N ILE A 42 -10.39 4.40 7.92
CA ILE A 42 -11.59 4.95 7.28
C ILE A 42 -12.72 3.91 7.30
N LEU A 43 -12.44 2.66 6.95
CA LEU A 43 -13.42 1.58 6.92
C LEU A 43 -14.01 1.31 8.31
N SER A 44 -13.19 1.29 9.37
CA SER A 44 -13.69 1.11 10.74
C SER A 44 -14.60 2.24 11.17
N LEU A 45 -14.21 3.49 10.93
CA LEU A 45 -15.05 4.64 11.26
C LEU A 45 -16.37 4.62 10.49
N MET A 46 -16.37 4.20 9.22
CA MET A 46 -17.60 4.09 8.43
C MET A 46 -18.52 2.95 8.93
N LEU A 47 -17.96 1.80 9.29
CA LEU A 47 -18.73 0.67 9.84
C LEU A 47 -19.33 1.00 11.21
N ASP A 48 -18.58 1.68 12.07
CA ASP A 48 -19.06 2.15 13.37
C ASP A 48 -20.23 3.14 13.20
N MET A 49 -20.14 4.07 12.24
CA MET A 49 -21.22 5.02 11.94
C MET A 49 -22.48 4.33 11.39
N LEU A 50 -22.32 3.22 10.67
CA LEU A 50 -23.43 2.42 10.15
C LEU A 50 -23.95 1.39 11.18
N GLY A 51 -23.27 1.21 12.31
CA GLY A 51 -23.60 0.21 13.33
C GLY A 51 -23.45 -1.23 12.84
N ILE A 52 -22.64 -1.47 11.80
CA ILE A 52 -22.43 -2.80 11.20
C ILE A 52 -21.37 -3.55 12.00
N ASN A 53 -21.50 -4.88 12.06
CA ASN A 53 -20.53 -5.73 12.76
C ASN A 53 -19.09 -5.55 12.25
N ILE A 54 -18.19 -5.36 13.20
CA ILE A 54 -16.74 -5.17 13.01
C ILE A 54 -16.06 -6.42 12.41
N TYR A 55 -16.73 -7.58 12.36
CA TYR A 55 -16.17 -8.82 11.78
C TYR A 55 -15.68 -8.66 10.33
N LEU A 56 -16.24 -7.71 9.55
CA LEU A 56 -15.76 -7.40 8.20
C LEU A 56 -14.28 -6.93 8.20
N LEU A 57 -13.83 -6.22 9.24
CA LEU A 57 -12.44 -5.77 9.37
C LEU A 57 -11.45 -6.93 9.48
N MET A 58 -11.86 -8.06 10.06
CA MET A 58 -10.99 -9.24 10.17
C MET A 58 -10.65 -9.81 8.80
N TYR A 59 -11.63 -9.88 7.89
CA TYR A 59 -11.40 -10.31 6.51
C TYR A 59 -10.52 -9.32 5.74
N TYR A 60 -10.75 -8.02 5.94
CA TYR A 60 -9.92 -6.98 5.33
C TYR A 60 -8.45 -7.10 5.76
N MET A 61 -8.19 -7.30 7.05
CA MET A 61 -6.83 -7.50 7.58
C MET A 61 -6.11 -8.69 6.95
N VAL A 62 -6.80 -9.82 6.76
CA VAL A 62 -6.20 -11.01 6.14
C VAL A 62 -5.80 -10.73 4.69
N LEU A 63 -6.64 -10.04 3.92
CA LEU A 63 -6.33 -9.67 2.54
C LEU A 63 -5.11 -8.73 2.45
N VAL A 64 -5.02 -7.74 3.34
CA VAL A 64 -3.89 -6.80 3.41
C VAL A 64 -2.57 -7.54 3.64
N VAL A 65 -2.54 -8.47 4.61
CA VAL A 65 -1.33 -9.24 4.90
C VAL A 65 -0.93 -10.13 3.71
N CYS A 66 -1.90 -10.75 3.03
CA CYS A 66 -1.63 -11.56 1.84
C CYS A 66 -1.01 -10.74 0.71
N GLU A 67 -1.52 -9.53 0.44
CA GLU A 67 -0.94 -8.63 -0.57
C GLU A 67 0.48 -8.17 -0.20
N ALA A 68 0.74 -7.88 1.08
CA ALA A 68 2.07 -7.51 1.55
C ALA A 68 3.09 -8.65 1.35
N VAL A 69 2.72 -9.90 1.69
CA VAL A 69 3.59 -11.08 1.47
C VAL A 69 3.86 -11.30 -0.02
N LEU A 70 2.84 -11.15 -0.89
CA LEU A 70 3.02 -11.23 -2.34
C LEU A 70 3.97 -10.13 -2.86
N GLY A 71 3.82 -8.90 -2.37
CA GLY A 71 4.69 -7.77 -2.71
C GLY A 71 6.15 -8.01 -2.33
N LEU A 72 6.40 -8.54 -1.14
CA LEU A 72 7.75 -8.89 -0.67
C LEU A 72 8.35 -10.05 -1.50
N MET A 73 7.57 -11.09 -1.79
CA MET A 73 8.04 -12.21 -2.61
C MET A 73 8.45 -11.75 -4.01
N LEU A 74 7.68 -10.86 -4.64
CA LEU A 74 8.04 -10.24 -5.92
C LEU A 74 9.32 -9.41 -5.81
N MET A 75 9.48 -8.66 -4.73
CA MET A 75 10.68 -7.85 -4.50
C MET A 75 11.93 -8.74 -4.40
N VAL A 76 11.86 -9.84 -3.64
CA VAL A 76 12.97 -10.79 -3.50
C VAL A 76 13.30 -11.43 -4.86
N LEU A 77 12.31 -11.80 -5.66
CA LEU A 77 12.53 -12.31 -7.01
C LEU A 77 13.22 -11.29 -7.91
N LEU A 78 12.79 -10.02 -7.88
CA LEU A 78 13.43 -8.95 -8.65
C LEU A 78 14.88 -8.72 -8.24
N MET A 79 15.18 -8.74 -6.93
CA MET A 79 16.56 -8.63 -6.43
C MET A 79 17.44 -9.78 -6.92
N ARG A 80 16.90 -11.01 -6.99
CA ARG A 80 17.64 -12.19 -7.49
C ARG A 80 17.86 -12.16 -9.00
N MET A 81 16.95 -11.56 -9.77
CA MET A 81 17.02 -11.55 -11.24
C MET A 81 17.83 -10.39 -11.82
N CYS A 82 17.73 -9.19 -11.24
CA CYS A 82 18.31 -7.97 -11.84
C CYS A 82 19.53 -7.41 -11.09
N GLY A 83 19.86 -7.91 -9.89
CA GLY A 83 20.82 -7.24 -9.02
C GLY A 83 20.33 -5.84 -8.58
N ILE A 84 21.09 -5.19 -7.71
CA ILE A 84 20.72 -3.95 -6.98
C ILE A 84 20.81 -2.71 -7.89
N GLU A 85 20.25 -2.72 -9.10
CA GLU A 85 20.20 -1.50 -9.94
C GLU A 85 18.82 -1.28 -10.56
N TYR A 86 17.87 -0.97 -9.66
CA TYR A 86 16.90 0.12 -9.84
C TYR A 86 16.28 0.29 -11.21
N MET A 87 15.34 -0.59 -11.59
CA MET A 87 14.25 -0.29 -12.54
C MET A 87 14.65 0.11 -13.99
N LYS A 88 15.92 0.40 -14.28
CA LYS A 88 16.44 0.71 -15.61
C LYS A 88 16.42 -0.54 -16.49
N TYR A 89 16.53 -1.72 -15.89
CA TYR A 89 16.49 -3.01 -16.59
C TYR A 89 15.08 -3.51 -16.94
N ILE A 90 14.00 -2.96 -16.37
CA ILE A 90 12.64 -3.31 -16.86
C ILE A 90 12.42 -2.76 -18.29
N ASN A 91 13.27 -1.81 -18.72
CA ASN A 91 13.28 -1.33 -20.10
C ASN A 91 13.78 -2.38 -21.13
N LEU A 92 14.19 -3.59 -20.70
CA LEU A 92 14.53 -4.69 -21.62
C LEU A 92 13.32 -5.41 -22.24
N LYS A 93 12.08 -5.01 -21.92
CA LYS A 93 10.89 -5.40 -22.71
C LYS A 93 10.50 -4.36 -23.78
N MET A 94 11.45 -3.52 -24.19
CA MET A 94 11.29 -2.63 -25.33
C MET A 94 12.14 -3.09 -26.52
N TRP A 95 12.19 -4.41 -26.74
CA TRP A 95 12.35 -5.16 -28.00
C TRP A 95 11.42 -6.38 -27.92
#